data_AF-A0A3D5X3K5-F1
#
_entry.id   AF-A0A3D5X3K5-F1
#
_cell.length_a   1.000
_cell.length_b   1.000
_cell.length_c   1.000
_cell.angle_alpha   90.00
_cell.angle_beta   90.00
_cell.angle_gamma   90.00
#
_symmetry.space_group_name_H-M   'P 1'
#
loop_
_entity.id
_entity.type
_entity.pdbx_description
1 polymer ?
#
loop_
_entity_poly.entity_id
_entity_poly.type
_entity_poly.pdbx_seq_one_letter_code
_entity_poly.pdbx_strand_id
1 'polypeptide(L)'
;LGDKKEDIEGRLHSELDLEAKTNPDAYRKFWDNLLSGIPQKRDFSIVVKGSEVWVTEHYIPIINDKGEIIKIINIGIDISESKEIVRKLQKQIDELMVQLKNN
;
A
#
# COMPACT_ATOMS: atom_id res chain seq x y z
N LEU A 1 -11.31 -5.00 -0.43
CA LEU A 1 -10.40 -5.34 -1.57
C LEU A 1 -10.58 -6.77 -2.10
N GLY A 2 -11.65 -7.50 -1.72
CA GLY A 2 -12.02 -8.76 -2.37
C GLY A 2 -12.14 -9.92 -1.40
N ASP A 3 -11.26 -9.99 -0.39
CA ASP A 3 -11.30 -11.00 0.66
C ASP A 3 -12.47 -10.77 1.63
N LYS A 4 -12.99 -11.86 2.19
CA LYS A 4 -13.98 -11.79 3.25
C LYS A 4 -13.31 -11.67 4.61
N LYS A 5 -14.07 -11.20 5.59
CA LYS A 5 -13.60 -11.04 6.97
C LYS A 5 -13.06 -12.36 7.53
N GLU A 6 -13.74 -13.46 7.24
CA GLU A 6 -13.41 -14.81 7.74
C GLU A 6 -12.11 -15.36 7.13
N ASP A 7 -11.69 -14.84 5.97
CA ASP A 7 -10.45 -15.25 5.30
C ASP A 7 -9.21 -14.57 5.91
N ILE A 8 -9.43 -13.53 6.74
CA ILE A 8 -8.41 -12.65 7.31
C ILE A 8 -8.31 -12.83 8.83
N GLU A 9 -9.45 -12.93 9.54
CA GLU A 9 -9.45 -12.98 10.99
C GLU A 9 -8.71 -14.19 11.56
N GLY A 10 -7.92 -13.95 12.62
CA GLY A 10 -7.14 -14.99 13.30
C GLY A 10 -5.84 -15.38 12.59
N ARG A 11 -5.55 -14.84 11.41
CA ARG A 11 -4.34 -15.13 10.64
C ARG A 11 -3.23 -14.15 10.94
N LEU A 12 -1.99 -14.62 10.80
CA LEU A 12 -0.81 -13.75 10.87
C LEU A 12 -0.72 -12.91 9.60
N HIS A 13 -0.39 -11.63 9.75
CA HIS A 13 -0.24 -10.72 8.60
C HIS A 13 0.78 -11.25 7.57
N SER A 14 1.86 -11.90 8.02
CA SER A 14 2.88 -12.49 7.14
C SER A 14 2.36 -13.62 6.25
N GLU A 15 1.24 -14.23 6.58
CA GLU A 15 0.62 -15.26 5.74
C GLU A 15 -0.15 -14.65 4.56
N LEU A 16 -0.72 -13.46 4.80
CA LEU A 16 -1.57 -12.71 3.88
C LEU A 16 -0.76 -11.78 2.97
N ASP A 17 0.34 -11.24 3.49
CA ASP A 17 1.19 -10.29 2.80
C ASP A 17 2.18 -11.00 1.85
N LEU A 18 2.19 -10.61 0.57
CA LEU A 18 3.08 -11.21 -0.43
C LEU A 18 4.55 -10.81 -0.21
N GLU A 19 4.81 -9.57 0.24
CA GLU A 19 6.15 -9.05 0.49
C GLU A 19 6.85 -9.82 1.62
N ALA A 20 6.09 -10.33 2.59
CA ALA A 20 6.60 -11.27 3.59
C ALA A 20 7.27 -12.51 2.98
N LYS A 21 6.82 -12.95 1.80
CA LYS A 21 7.35 -14.13 1.09
C LYS A 21 8.40 -13.74 0.05
N THR A 22 8.20 -12.65 -0.67
CA THR A 22 9.06 -12.25 -1.80
C THR A 22 10.25 -11.38 -1.39
N ASN A 23 10.12 -10.62 -0.30
CA ASN A 23 11.17 -9.74 0.23
C ASN A 23 11.16 -9.73 1.77
N PRO A 24 11.53 -10.85 2.41
CA PRO A 24 11.40 -11.01 3.86
C PRO A 24 12.21 -10.00 4.68
N ASP A 25 13.33 -9.50 4.15
CA ASP A 25 14.14 -8.49 4.85
C ASP A 25 13.50 -7.11 4.83
N ALA A 26 12.88 -6.71 3.71
CA ALA A 26 12.09 -5.48 3.67
C ALA A 26 10.86 -5.58 4.59
N TYR A 27 10.19 -6.73 4.59
CA TYR A 27 9.08 -7.01 5.49
C TYR A 27 9.51 -6.93 6.97
N ARG A 28 10.65 -7.53 7.34
CA ARG A 28 11.19 -7.44 8.71
C ARG A 28 11.43 -5.98 9.10
N LYS A 29 12.15 -5.22 8.26
CA LYS A 29 12.43 -3.80 8.52
C LYS A 29 11.17 -2.96 8.66
N PHE A 30 10.16 -3.23 7.84
CA PHE A 30 8.85 -2.60 7.91
C PHE A 30 8.20 -2.83 9.29
N TRP A 31 8.23 -4.07 9.79
CA TRP A 31 7.70 -4.39 11.12
C TRP A 31 8.56 -3.85 12.26
N ASP A 32 9.88 -3.83 12.13
CA ASP A 32 10.78 -3.23 13.13
C ASP A 32 10.47 -1.73 13.33
N ASN A 33 10.21 -1.02 12.23
CA ASN A 33 9.78 0.38 12.29
C ASN A 33 8.43 0.52 13.01
N LEU A 34 7.44 -0.29 12.65
CA LEU A 34 6.12 -0.27 13.29
C LEU A 34 6.22 -0.56 14.79
N LEU A 35 7.00 -1.56 15.17
CA LEU A 35 7.26 -1.94 16.57
C LEU A 35 8.14 -0.93 17.32
N SER A 36 8.71 0.05 16.60
CA SER A 36 9.39 1.22 17.16
C SER A 36 8.49 2.46 17.20
N GLY A 37 7.20 2.32 16.88
CA GLY A 37 6.23 3.42 16.90
C GLY A 37 6.24 4.30 15.65
N ILE A 38 6.97 3.90 14.61
CA ILE A 38 7.10 4.66 13.37
C ILE A 38 6.02 4.19 12.38
N PRO A 39 5.06 5.05 11.98
CA PRO A 39 4.06 4.70 10.98
C PRO A 39 4.70 4.33 9.65
N GLN A 40 4.10 3.40 8.93
CA GLN A 40 4.57 2.97 7.60
C GLN A 40 3.48 3.17 6.56
N LYS A 41 3.90 3.43 5.32
CA LYS A 41 3.02 3.58 4.16
C LYS A 41 3.52 2.74 3.01
N ARG A 42 2.62 2.05 2.30
CA ARG A 42 2.95 1.33 1.06
C ARG A 42 1.91 1.61 0.00
N ASP A 43 2.37 1.76 -1.25
CA ASP A 43 1.51 1.84 -2.42
C ASP A 43 1.81 0.60 -3.28
N PHE A 44 0.79 -0.16 -3.64
CA PHE A 44 0.93 -1.34 -4.50
C PHE A 44 -0.35 -1.58 -5.28
N SER A 45 -0.28 -2.45 -6.29
CA SER A 45 -1.47 -2.92 -6.99
C SER A 45 -1.72 -4.39 -6.72
N ILE A 46 -3.00 -4.76 -6.73
CA ILE A 46 -3.48 -6.14 -6.63
C ILE A 46 -4.46 -6.40 -7.77
N VAL A 47 -4.64 -7.68 -8.12
CA VAL A 47 -5.66 -8.08 -9.08
C VAL A 47 -6.91 -8.53 -8.33
N VAL A 48 -8.00 -7.80 -8.50
CA VAL A 48 -9.31 -8.12 -7.92
C VAL A 48 -10.27 -8.45 -9.06
N LYS A 49 -10.75 -9.70 -9.10
CA LYS A 49 -11.70 -10.17 -10.13
C LYS A 49 -11.25 -9.89 -11.59
N GLY A 50 -9.94 -9.97 -11.84
CA GLY A 50 -9.35 -9.75 -13.17
C GLY A 50 -9.00 -8.30 -13.49
N SER A 51 -9.29 -7.36 -12.60
CA SER A 51 -8.93 -5.94 -12.76
C SER A 51 -7.80 -5.55 -11.81
N GLU A 52 -6.86 -4.75 -12.30
CA GLU A 52 -5.84 -4.12 -11.44
C GLU A 52 -6.50 -3.04 -10.57
N VAL A 53 -6.26 -3.10 -9.28
CA VAL A 53 -6.67 -2.10 -8.29
C VAL A 53 -5.43 -1.58 -7.60
N TRP A 54 -5.24 -0.27 -7.59
CA TRP A 54 -4.15 0.38 -6.87
C TRP A 54 -4.61 0.74 -5.46
N VAL A 55 -3.78 0.39 -4.49
CA VAL A 55 -4.07 0.58 -3.07
C VAL A 55 -2.92 1.34 -2.43
N THR A 56 -3.25 2.28 -1.55
CA THR A 56 -2.31 2.79 -0.56
C THR A 56 -2.74 2.31 0.82
N GLU A 57 -1.78 1.79 1.58
CA GLU A 57 -2.00 1.32 2.92
C GLU A 57 -1.18 2.13 3.92
N HIS A 58 -1.83 2.51 5.01
CA HIS A 58 -1.24 3.22 6.12
C HIS A 58 -1.30 2.37 7.39
N TYR A 59 -0.12 2.01 7.89
CA TYR A 59 0.04 1.23 9.12
C TYR A 59 0.44 2.15 10.26
N ILE A 60 -0.41 2.20 11.29
CA ILE A 60 -0.33 3.17 12.37
C ILE A 60 -0.24 2.41 13.70
N PRO A 61 0.90 2.49 14.40
CA PRO A 61 1.03 1.97 15.76
C PRO A 61 0.15 2.75 16.74
N ILE A 62 -0.56 2.03 17.61
CA ILE A 62 -1.34 2.58 18.71
C ILE A 62 -0.55 2.36 20.00
N ILE A 63 -0.21 3.47 20.64
CA ILE A 63 0.66 3.52 21.81
C ILE A 63 -0.19 3.83 23.04
N ASN A 64 0.00 3.09 24.14
CA ASN A 64 -0.67 3.35 25.41
C ASN A 64 0.01 4.48 26.21
N ASP A 65 -0.54 4.80 27.36
CA ASP A 65 -0.03 5.81 28.30
C ASP A 65 1.35 5.50 28.88
N LYS A 66 1.78 4.23 28.82
CA LYS A 66 3.12 3.77 29.25
C LYS A 66 4.16 3.79 28.12
N GLY A 67 3.79 4.22 26.91
CA GLY A 67 4.67 4.22 25.75
C GLY A 67 4.80 2.86 25.06
N GLU A 68 3.97 1.87 25.42
CA GLU A 68 3.99 0.54 24.82
C GLU A 68 3.06 0.48 23.61
N ILE A 69 3.51 -0.18 22.55
CA ILE A 69 2.69 -0.41 21.36
C ILE A 69 1.74 -1.57 21.65
N ILE A 70 0.43 -1.27 21.64
CA ILE A 70 -0.60 -2.25 21.99
C ILE A 70 -1.34 -2.81 20.76
N LYS A 71 -1.35 -2.07 19.64
CA LYS A 71 -2.03 -2.46 18.40
C LYS A 71 -1.35 -1.80 17.20
N ILE A 72 -1.52 -2.39 16.02
CA ILE A 72 -1.25 -1.73 14.73
C ILE A 72 -2.58 -1.68 13.97
N ILE A 73 -2.93 -0.51 13.43
CA ILE A 73 -4.09 -0.34 12.55
C ILE A 73 -3.58 -0.20 11.11
N ASN A 74 -4.07 -1.01 10.18
CA ASN A 74 -3.89 -0.79 8.75
C ASN A 74 -5.16 -0.14 8.17
N ILE A 75 -4.99 0.97 7.44
CA ILE A 75 -6.02 1.60 6.63
C ILE A 75 -5.62 1.51 5.16
N GLY A 76 -6.34 0.69 4.41
CA GLY A 76 -6.19 0.58 2.95
C GLY A 76 -7.18 1.49 2.22
N ILE A 77 -6.69 2.24 1.24
CA ILE A 77 -7.47 3.17 0.43
C ILE A 77 -7.26 2.81 -1.05
N ASP A 78 -8.35 2.61 -1.78
CA ASP A 78 -8.31 2.47 -3.24
C ASP A 78 -7.95 3.82 -3.88
N ILE A 79 -6.84 3.85 -4.60
CA ILE A 79 -6.31 5.03 -5.29
C ILE A 79 -6.29 4.84 -6.81
N SER A 80 -7.04 3.87 -7.34
CA SER A 80 -7.08 3.53 -8.76
C SER A 80 -7.51 4.73 -9.62
N GLU A 81 -8.53 5.47 -9.18
CA GLU A 81 -9.00 6.66 -9.88
C GLU A 81 -7.90 7.74 -9.95
N SER A 82 -7.25 8.02 -8.82
CA SER A 82 -6.14 8.98 -8.75
C SER A 82 -4.99 8.57 -9.67
N LYS A 83 -4.64 7.29 -9.70
CA LYS A 83 -3.58 6.76 -10.58
C LYS A 83 -3.94 6.90 -12.05
N GLU A 84 -5.19 6.65 -12.42
CA GLU A 84 -5.66 6.80 -13.80
C GLU A 84 -5.65 8.26 -14.26
N ILE A 85 -6.05 9.20 -13.38
CA ILE A 85 -5.98 10.64 -13.67
C ILE A 85 -4.52 11.05 -13.91
N VAL A 86 -3.60 10.66 -13.03
CA VAL A 86 -2.17 10.97 -13.17
C VAL A 86 -1.61 10.39 -14.47
N ARG A 87 -1.98 9.15 -14.81
CA ARG A 87 -1.56 8.51 -16.07
C ARG A 87 -2.05 9.27 -17.30
N LYS A 88 -3.30 9.71 -17.32
CA LYS A 88 -3.87 10.51 -18.42
C LYS A 88 -3.15 11.85 -18.57
N LEU A 89 -2.90 12.53 -17.46
CA LEU A 89 -2.18 13.81 -17.45
C LEU A 89 -0.75 13.65 -17.96
N GLN A 90 -0.03 12.61 -17.52
CA GLN A 90 1.33 12.33 -18.00
C GLN A 90 1.35 12.13 -19.53
N LYS A 91 0.39 11.36 -20.06
CA LYS A 91 0.28 11.14 -21.50
C LYS A 91 0.08 12.44 -22.29
N GLN A 92 -0.78 13.34 -21.78
CA GLN A 92 -1.01 14.64 -22.41
C GLN A 92 0.24 15.53 -22.38
N ILE A 93 0.98 15.51 -21.27
CA ILE A 93 2.26 16.23 -21.16
C ILE A 93 3.26 15.68 -22.18
N ASP A 94 3.39 14.35 -22.30
CA ASP A 94 4.31 13.72 -23.24
C ASP A 94 3.96 14.06 -24.69
N GLU A 95 2.68 14.03 -25.05
CA GLU A 95 2.19 14.42 -26.38
C GLU A 95 2.51 15.90 -26.70
N LEU A 96 2.29 16.81 -25.73
CA LEU A 96 2.62 18.23 -25.89
C LEU A 96 4.13 18.44 -26.04
N MET A 97 4.95 17.73 -25.27
CA MET A 97 6.42 17.80 -25.34
C MET A 97 6.95 17.34 -26.69
N VAL A 98 6.33 16.35 -27.32
CA VAL A 98 6.68 15.91 -28.69
C VAL A 98 6.33 16.98 -29.71
N GLN A 99 5.16 17.63 -29.60
CA GLN A 99 4.76 18.71 -30.51
C GLN A 99 5.71 19.91 -30.45
N LEU A 100 6.11 20.31 -29.25
CA LEU A 100 7.04 21.43 -29.05
C LEU A 100 8.45 21.18 -29.58
N LYS A 101 8.90 19.91 -29.63
CA LYS A 101 10.20 19.54 -30.20
C LYS A 101 10.21 19.47 -31.74
N ASN A 102 9.03 19.36 -32.34
CA ASN A 102 8.86 19.22 -33.79
C ASN A 102 8.48 20.55 -34.47
N ASN A 103 8.37 21.65 -33.70
CA ASN A 103 8.25 23.03 -34.17
C ASN A 103 9.56 23.78 -33.94
#